data_AF-A0A950ZZV2-F1
#
_entry.id   AF-A0A950ZZV2-F1
#
_cell.length_a   1.000
_cell.length_b   1.000
_cell.length_c   1.000
_cell.angle_alpha   90.00
_cell.angle_beta   90.00
_cell.angle_gamma   90.00
#
_symmetry.space_group_name_H-M   'P 1'
#
loop_
_entity.id
_entity.type
_entity.pdbx_description
1 polymer ?
#
loop_
_entity_poly.entity_id
_entity_poly.type
_entity_poly.pdbx_seq_one_letter_code
_entity_poly.pdbx_strand_id
1 'polypeptide(L)'
;MIPLGDSVVRSRRPVVTQALIVLCVVVFLYELTLRGAALEQFIERWGAVPRLILAALAGDPRVPRNELVTLFTSQFIHAGFLHIGGNMLFLWVFGRAVEDRLGSAVYLIAYLLIGALAGLVQSLISGPDTIPIIGASGAIAGVLGIYFISYPSAWVRVLAPIFFFFWAFDLPAVLVLAFWFVTQFFTGVTAITASQATTGNVAVWAHVAGFVTGVGVGLVLPRQTPRLEPSGSFAPRRADAPGPARLVSSLADLAALLLGARLVLGFFGLLGTRGVFAALRAPLLAVTQPLVAPFELIVPALRVGGAVLETYTLVAILAVYIVAGLVGQLFVRR
;
A
#
# COMPACT_ATOMS: atom_id res chain seq x y z
N MET A 1 -3.89 -8.21 3.91
CA MET A 1 -3.29 -7.94 5.24
C MET A 1 -3.99 -6.76 5.86
N ILE A 2 -4.60 -6.91 7.03
CA ILE A 2 -5.38 -5.85 7.69
C ILE A 2 -4.50 -5.22 8.77
N PRO A 3 -4.02 -3.97 8.62
CA PRO A 3 -3.21 -3.33 9.65
C PRO A 3 -4.08 -2.92 10.84
N LEU A 4 -3.67 -3.27 12.05
CA LEU A 4 -4.38 -2.92 13.29
C LEU A 4 -3.71 -1.76 14.05
N GLY A 5 -2.42 -1.51 13.81
CA GLY A 5 -1.66 -0.47 14.50
C GLY A 5 -0.18 -0.51 14.14
N ASP A 6 0.57 0.49 14.60
CA ASP A 6 2.01 0.62 14.39
C ASP A 6 2.78 0.89 15.70
N SER A 7 4.10 0.69 15.66
CA SER A 7 5.00 0.91 16.79
C SER A 7 5.50 2.35 16.92
N VAL A 8 4.91 3.33 16.21
CA VAL A 8 5.43 4.71 16.18
C VAL A 8 4.86 5.50 17.37
N VAL A 9 5.76 6.07 18.19
CA VAL A 9 5.38 6.98 19.28
C VAL A 9 5.11 8.35 18.68
N ARG A 10 3.94 8.89 19.02
CA ARG A 10 3.43 10.15 18.47
C ARG A 10 3.49 11.23 19.55
N SER A 11 3.88 12.45 19.17
CA SER A 11 3.97 13.58 20.09
C SER A 11 2.76 14.53 20.03
N ARG A 12 2.09 14.59 18.88
CA ARG A 12 0.96 15.48 18.59
C ARG A 12 -0.34 14.70 18.45
N ARG A 13 -1.45 15.38 18.71
CA ARG A 13 -2.79 14.85 18.39
C ARG A 13 -3.01 14.92 16.87
N PRO A 14 -3.50 13.85 16.24
CA PRO A 14 -3.65 13.78 14.78
C PRO A 14 -4.98 14.42 14.33
N VAL A 15 -5.09 15.73 14.52
CA VAL A 15 -6.35 16.48 14.34
C VAL A 15 -6.83 16.47 12.89
N VAL A 16 -5.92 16.54 11.92
CA VAL A 16 -6.29 16.50 10.50
C VAL A 16 -6.65 15.10 10.07
N THR A 17 -5.91 14.08 10.52
CA THR A 17 -6.28 12.68 10.26
C THR A 17 -7.70 12.39 10.77
N GLN A 18 -8.01 12.84 11.99
CA GLN A 18 -9.36 12.72 12.57
C GLN A 18 -10.40 13.49 11.75
N ALA A 19 -10.10 14.74 11.38
CA ALA A 19 -11.02 15.57 10.59
C ALA A 19 -11.32 14.95 9.20
N LEU A 20 -10.29 14.42 8.52
CA LEU A 20 -10.46 13.72 7.24
C LEU A 20 -11.32 12.46 7.39
N ILE A 21 -11.12 11.69 8.46
CA ILE A 21 -11.95 10.51 8.74
C ILE A 21 -13.41 10.92 8.98
N VAL A 22 -13.63 11.92 9.85
CA VAL A 22 -14.98 12.43 10.14
C VAL A 22 -15.65 12.94 8.87
N LEU A 23 -14.93 13.69 8.03
CA LEU A 23 -15.47 14.21 6.77
C LEU A 23 -15.86 13.09 5.81
N CYS A 24 -15.01 12.08 5.61
CA CYS A 24 -15.35 10.91 4.80
C CYS A 24 -16.59 10.17 5.34
N VAL A 25 -16.68 10.01 6.67
CA VAL A 25 -17.83 9.37 7.32
C VAL A 25 -19.10 10.19 7.13
N VAL A 26 -19.06 11.51 7.30
CA VAL A 26 -20.21 12.39 7.09
C VAL A 26 -20.69 12.34 5.65
N VAL A 27 -19.78 12.41 4.67
CA VAL A 27 -20.12 12.28 3.25
C VAL A 27 -20.75 10.91 2.98
N PHE A 28 -20.19 9.84 3.54
CA PHE A 28 -20.74 8.49 3.36
C PHE A 28 -22.11 8.31 4.03
N LEU A 29 -22.35 8.91 5.19
CA LEU A 29 -23.68 8.93 5.81
C LEU A 29 -24.69 9.65 4.91
N TYR A 30 -24.28 10.71 4.22
CA TYR A 30 -25.12 11.35 3.21
C TYR A 30 -25.32 10.44 1.99
N GLU A 31 -24.30 9.75 1.48
CA GLU A 31 -24.42 8.77 0.39
C GLU A 31 -25.48 7.69 0.72
N LEU A 32 -25.54 7.20 1.96
CA LEU A 32 -26.53 6.22 2.41
C LEU A 32 -27.99 6.73 2.40
N THR A 33 -28.19 8.05 2.38
CA THR A 33 -29.54 8.65 2.25
C THR A 33 -30.02 8.68 0.80
N LEU A 34 -29.11 8.56 -0.17
CA LEU A 34 -29.39 8.58 -1.60
C LEU A 34 -29.64 7.16 -2.13
N ARG A 35 -30.49 7.03 -3.15
CA ARG A 35 -30.79 5.75 -3.82
C ARG A 35 -30.98 5.92 -5.32
N GLY A 36 -30.62 4.89 -6.08
CA GLY A 36 -30.77 4.85 -7.55
C GLY A 36 -30.15 6.07 -8.22
N ALA A 37 -30.91 6.71 -9.12
CA ALA A 37 -30.46 7.87 -9.90
C ALA A 37 -29.91 9.03 -9.05
N ALA A 38 -30.40 9.25 -7.83
CA ALA A 38 -29.90 10.33 -6.98
C ALA A 38 -28.47 10.07 -6.49
N LEU A 39 -28.13 8.81 -6.19
CA LEU A 39 -26.77 8.42 -5.82
C LEU A 39 -25.85 8.48 -7.03
N GLU A 40 -26.30 7.98 -8.18
CA GLU A 40 -25.54 8.04 -9.44
C GLU A 40 -25.19 9.49 -9.82
N GLN A 41 -26.17 10.41 -9.79
CA GLN A 41 -25.94 11.83 -10.06
C GLN A 41 -24.98 12.47 -9.04
N PHE A 42 -25.04 12.07 -7.77
CA PHE A 42 -24.11 12.55 -6.76
C PHE A 42 -22.68 12.10 -7.07
N ILE A 43 -22.49 10.82 -7.39
CA ILE A 43 -21.18 10.24 -7.73
C ILE A 43 -20.64 10.84 -9.03
N GLU A 44 -21.46 11.00 -10.06
CA GLU A 44 -21.04 11.61 -11.33
C GLU A 44 -20.64 13.07 -11.16
N ARG A 45 -21.35 13.83 -10.31
CA ARG A 45 -21.09 15.25 -10.08
C ARG A 45 -19.84 15.53 -9.24
N TRP A 46 -19.56 14.67 -8.27
CA TRP A 46 -18.51 14.92 -7.27
C TRP A 46 -17.34 13.93 -7.36
N GLY A 47 -17.49 12.83 -8.09
CA GLY A 47 -16.45 11.88 -8.44
C GLY A 47 -15.62 12.36 -9.63
N ALA A 48 -14.39 11.88 -9.73
CA ALA A 48 -13.49 12.28 -10.80
C ALA A 48 -13.73 11.40 -12.03
N VAL A 49 -14.50 11.90 -12.99
CA VAL A 49 -14.80 11.20 -14.25
C VAL A 49 -13.66 11.41 -15.25
N PRO A 50 -12.88 10.39 -15.63
CA PRO A 50 -11.71 10.55 -16.49
C PRO A 50 -11.98 11.32 -17.79
N ARG A 51 -13.09 11.01 -18.47
CA ARG A 51 -13.53 11.74 -19.67
C ARG A 51 -13.68 13.24 -19.44
N LEU A 52 -14.27 13.66 -18.31
CA LEU A 52 -14.48 15.07 -18.00
C LEU A 52 -13.17 15.75 -17.56
N ILE A 53 -12.36 15.07 -16.75
CA ILE A 53 -11.03 15.56 -16.34
C ILE A 53 -10.14 15.82 -17.55
N LEU A 54 -10.05 14.84 -18.47
CA LEU A 54 -9.20 14.96 -19.66
C LEU A 54 -9.72 16.05 -20.61
N ALA A 55 -11.04 16.16 -20.80
CA ALA A 55 -11.62 17.22 -21.61
C ALA A 55 -11.39 18.62 -21.02
N ALA A 56 -11.53 18.76 -19.69
CA ALA A 56 -11.25 20.01 -18.98
C ALA A 56 -9.77 20.42 -19.08
N LEU A 57 -8.84 19.45 -18.98
CA LEU A 57 -7.40 19.69 -19.17
C LEU A 57 -7.04 20.08 -20.60
N ALA A 58 -7.71 19.48 -21.59
CA ALA A 58 -7.55 19.82 -23.01
C ALA A 58 -8.17 21.18 -23.37
N GLY A 59 -8.94 21.80 -22.47
CA GLY A 59 -9.59 23.08 -22.69
C GLY A 59 -10.84 23.00 -23.56
N ASP A 60 -11.54 21.86 -23.57
CA ASP A 60 -12.80 21.72 -24.30
C ASP A 60 -13.84 22.74 -23.77
N PRO A 61 -14.35 23.67 -24.60
CA PRO A 61 -15.31 24.69 -24.16
C PRO A 61 -16.66 24.13 -23.72
N ARG A 62 -16.96 22.86 -24.04
CA ARG A 62 -18.21 22.17 -23.63
C ARG A 62 -18.14 21.64 -22.21
N VAL A 63 -16.94 21.55 -21.63
CA VAL A 63 -16.71 21.01 -20.29
C VAL A 63 -16.22 22.13 -19.37
N PRO A 64 -16.94 22.41 -18.28
CA PRO A 64 -16.52 23.42 -17.32
C PRO A 64 -15.13 23.13 -16.72
N ARG A 65 -14.24 24.13 -16.63
CA ARG A 65 -12.88 23.92 -16.06
C ARG A 65 -12.88 23.52 -14.59
N ASN A 66 -13.95 23.83 -13.86
CA ASN A 66 -14.12 23.43 -12.47
C ASN A 66 -14.34 21.91 -12.30
N GLU A 67 -14.46 21.13 -13.39
CA GLU A 67 -14.40 19.67 -13.31
C GLU A 67 -13.10 19.18 -12.64
N LEU A 68 -11.99 19.93 -12.73
CA LEU A 68 -10.75 19.57 -12.04
C LEU A 68 -10.87 19.58 -10.51
N VAL A 69 -11.88 20.26 -9.95
CA VAL A 69 -12.18 20.22 -8.50
C VAL A 69 -12.62 18.82 -8.08
N THR A 70 -13.17 18.01 -9.00
CA THR A 70 -13.58 16.64 -8.70
C THR A 70 -12.41 15.73 -8.32
N LEU A 71 -11.17 16.06 -8.73
CA LEU A 71 -9.94 15.39 -8.25
C LEU A 71 -9.73 15.53 -6.73
N PHE A 72 -10.34 16.55 -6.12
CA PHE A 72 -10.32 16.76 -4.67
C PHE A 72 -11.57 16.18 -4.01
N THR A 73 -12.77 16.43 -4.54
CA THR A 73 -14.01 15.96 -3.91
C THR A 73 -14.19 14.46 -3.98
N SER A 74 -13.71 13.82 -5.05
CA SER A 74 -13.72 12.35 -5.21
C SER A 74 -13.05 11.61 -4.07
N GLN A 75 -12.08 12.24 -3.40
CA GLN A 75 -11.33 11.65 -2.28
C GLN A 75 -12.21 11.36 -1.06
N PHE A 76 -13.44 11.89 -1.00
CA PHE A 76 -14.34 11.76 0.14
C PHE A 76 -15.55 10.83 -0.11
N ILE A 77 -15.75 10.39 -1.35
CA ILE A 77 -16.90 9.58 -1.79
C ILE A 77 -16.54 8.09 -1.76
N HIS A 78 -17.44 7.21 -1.30
CA HIS A 78 -17.11 5.79 -1.11
C HIS A 78 -18.21 4.85 -1.59
N ALA A 79 -17.82 3.90 -2.45
CA ALA A 79 -18.71 2.89 -3.04
C ALA A 79 -19.35 1.86 -2.07
N GLY A 80 -19.07 1.93 -0.76
CA GLY A 80 -19.68 1.02 0.22
C GLY A 80 -18.88 0.84 1.52
N PHE A 81 -19.45 0.08 2.46
CA PHE A 81 -18.92 -0.07 3.83
C PHE A 81 -17.49 -0.62 3.88
N LEU A 82 -17.16 -1.63 3.08
CA LEU A 82 -15.79 -2.18 3.05
C LEU A 82 -14.80 -1.18 2.46
N HIS A 83 -15.22 -0.37 1.50
CA HIS A 83 -14.38 0.64 0.85
C HIS A 83 -14.02 1.76 1.84
N ILE A 84 -15.02 2.37 2.50
CA ILE A 84 -14.76 3.38 3.53
C ILE A 84 -14.04 2.77 4.75
N GLY A 85 -14.47 1.61 5.23
CA GLY A 85 -13.87 0.96 6.39
C GLY A 85 -12.38 0.67 6.19
N GLY A 86 -12.01 0.15 5.01
CA GLY A 86 -10.62 -0.07 4.63
C GLY A 86 -9.81 1.23 4.57
N ASN A 87 -10.34 2.25 3.89
CA ASN A 87 -9.67 3.55 3.76
C ASN A 87 -9.44 4.20 5.13
N MET A 88 -10.46 4.25 5.98
CA MET A 88 -10.37 4.90 7.29
C MET A 88 -9.44 4.12 8.22
N LEU A 89 -9.40 2.79 8.13
CA LEU A 89 -8.45 1.98 8.89
C LEU A 89 -7.00 2.29 8.50
N PHE A 90 -6.68 2.30 7.20
CA PHE A 90 -5.33 2.63 6.73
C PHE A 90 -4.95 4.07 7.07
N LEU A 91 -5.86 5.02 6.86
CA LEU A 91 -5.65 6.43 7.21
C LEU A 91 -5.41 6.58 8.71
N TRP A 92 -6.16 5.87 9.56
CA TRP A 92 -5.98 5.90 11.00
C TRP A 92 -4.64 5.29 11.45
N VAL A 93 -4.27 4.13 10.92
CA VAL A 93 -3.01 3.47 11.32
C VAL A 93 -1.82 4.34 10.94
N PHE A 94 -1.72 4.75 9.68
CA PHE A 94 -0.51 5.37 9.13
C PHE A 94 -0.55 6.90 9.12
N GLY A 95 -1.72 7.51 8.89
CA GLY A 95 -1.89 8.96 8.78
C GLY A 95 -1.48 9.72 10.02
N ARG A 96 -1.74 9.17 11.21
CA ARG A 96 -1.37 9.79 12.48
C ARG A 96 0.13 10.00 12.63
N ALA A 97 0.94 9.02 12.21
CA ALA A 97 2.39 9.12 12.28
C ALA A 97 2.93 10.13 11.25
N VAL A 98 2.36 10.13 10.05
CA VAL A 98 2.74 11.08 8.99
C VAL A 98 2.34 12.52 9.36
N GLU A 99 1.17 12.72 9.97
CA GLU A 99 0.75 14.03 10.47
C GLU A 99 1.66 14.53 11.60
N ASP A 100 2.03 13.67 12.56
CA ASP A 100 2.96 14.04 13.63
C ASP A 100 4.32 14.48 13.07
N ARG A 101 4.78 13.83 12.00
CA ARG A 101 6.02 14.17 11.30
C ARG A 101 5.96 15.48 10.53
N LEU A 102 4.90 15.71 9.76
CA LEU A 102 4.77 16.86 8.87
C LEU A 102 4.22 18.11 9.55
N GLY A 103 3.48 17.92 10.64
CA GLY A 103 2.56 18.93 11.15
C GLY A 103 1.27 18.98 10.33
N SER A 104 0.19 19.35 11.00
CA SER A 104 -1.18 19.28 10.47
C SER A 104 -1.41 20.03 9.16
N ALA A 105 -0.89 21.26 9.01
CA ALA A 105 -1.11 22.05 7.80
C ALA A 105 -0.42 21.44 6.56
N VAL A 106 0.85 21.04 6.69
CA VAL A 106 1.61 20.42 5.59
C VAL A 106 1.03 19.05 5.26
N TYR A 107 0.62 18.28 6.27
CA TYR A 107 -0.05 17.00 6.08
C TYR A 107 -1.35 17.14 5.28
N LEU A 108 -2.21 18.11 5.61
CA LEU A 108 -3.45 18.35 4.87
C LEU A 108 -3.20 18.68 3.40
N ILE A 109 -2.27 19.61 3.14
CA ILE A 109 -1.91 20.02 1.78
C ILE A 109 -1.34 18.83 1.00
N ALA A 110 -0.41 18.08 1.60
CA ALA A 110 0.18 16.90 0.97
C ALA A 110 -0.88 15.84 0.66
N TYR A 111 -1.78 15.54 1.61
CA TYR A 111 -2.86 14.58 1.43
C TYR A 111 -3.73 14.94 0.21
N LEU A 112 -4.23 16.19 0.16
CA LEU A 112 -5.13 16.64 -0.90
C LEU A 112 -4.46 16.68 -2.27
N LEU A 113 -3.23 17.20 -2.35
CA LEU A 113 -2.50 17.32 -3.61
C LEU A 113 -2.04 15.96 -4.14
N ILE A 114 -1.57 15.07 -3.27
CA ILE A 114 -1.19 13.70 -3.70
C ILE A 114 -2.44 12.94 -4.16
N GLY A 115 -3.57 13.08 -3.47
CA GLY A 115 -4.83 12.48 -3.91
C GLY A 115 -5.29 13.00 -5.27
N ALA A 116 -5.20 14.31 -5.50
CA ALA A 116 -5.59 14.90 -6.78
C ALA A 116 -4.67 14.46 -7.91
N LEU A 117 -3.36 14.40 -7.67
CA LEU A 117 -2.38 13.87 -8.63
C LEU A 117 -2.61 12.38 -8.91
N ALA A 118 -2.94 11.58 -7.89
CA ALA A 118 -3.27 10.17 -8.04
C ALA A 118 -4.49 9.96 -8.96
N GLY A 119 -5.57 10.72 -8.72
CA GLY A 119 -6.77 10.69 -9.58
C GLY A 119 -6.48 11.17 -11.01
N LEU A 120 -5.61 12.17 -11.16
CA LEU A 120 -5.17 12.65 -12.47
C LEU A 120 -4.38 11.58 -13.24
N VAL A 121 -3.40 10.94 -12.60
CA VAL A 121 -2.60 9.89 -13.23
C VAL A 121 -3.48 8.70 -13.62
N GLN A 122 -4.43 8.29 -12.76
CA GLN A 122 -5.41 7.28 -13.13
C GLN A 122 -6.24 7.71 -14.34
N SER A 123 -6.71 8.95 -14.38
CA SER A 123 -7.50 9.46 -15.52
C SER A 123 -6.72 9.43 -16.83
N LEU A 124 -5.43 9.79 -16.79
CA LEU A 124 -4.54 9.75 -17.95
C LEU A 124 -4.31 8.32 -18.45
N ILE A 125 -4.18 7.35 -17.54
CA ILE A 125 -3.94 5.94 -17.89
C ILE A 125 -5.22 5.25 -18.37
N SER A 126 -6.36 5.52 -17.73
CA SER A 126 -7.66 4.98 -18.12
C SER A 126 -8.20 5.55 -19.45
N GLY A 127 -7.70 6.70 -19.89
CA GLY A 127 -8.23 7.39 -21.07
C GLY A 127 -9.61 8.01 -20.80
N PRO A 128 -10.42 8.30 -21.84
CA PRO A 128 -11.71 8.98 -21.70
C PRO A 128 -12.83 8.04 -21.18
N ASP A 129 -12.57 7.33 -20.09
CA ASP A 129 -13.53 6.48 -19.41
C ASP A 129 -14.64 7.30 -18.74
N THR A 130 -15.84 6.75 -18.70
CA THR A 130 -17.02 7.33 -18.06
C THR A 130 -17.19 6.90 -16.61
N ILE A 131 -16.48 5.86 -16.17
CA ILE A 131 -16.59 5.34 -14.81
C ILE A 131 -15.90 6.31 -13.82
N PRO A 132 -16.64 6.89 -12.86
CA PRO A 132 -16.06 7.84 -11.91
C PRO A 132 -15.03 7.19 -10.99
N ILE A 133 -13.90 7.86 -10.79
CA ILE A 133 -12.92 7.53 -9.76
C ILE A 133 -13.38 8.16 -8.45
N ILE A 134 -13.56 7.33 -7.42
CA ILE A 134 -13.96 7.76 -6.06
C ILE A 134 -13.14 7.03 -4.99
N GLY A 135 -12.97 7.68 -3.85
CA GLY A 135 -12.34 7.12 -2.66
C GLY A 135 -11.04 7.83 -2.26
N ALA A 136 -10.79 7.81 -0.95
CA ALA A 136 -9.59 8.39 -0.33
C ALA A 136 -8.28 7.63 -0.67
N SER A 137 -8.37 6.47 -1.32
CA SER A 137 -7.31 5.48 -1.39
C SER A 137 -6.05 5.96 -2.12
N GLY A 138 -6.17 6.84 -3.14
CA GLY A 138 -5.02 7.47 -3.80
C GLY A 138 -4.23 8.40 -2.87
N ALA A 139 -4.94 9.25 -2.10
CA ALA A 139 -4.32 10.12 -1.09
C ALA A 139 -3.69 9.31 0.04
N ILE A 140 -4.40 8.27 0.52
CA ILE A 140 -3.89 7.34 1.52
C ILE A 140 -2.64 6.61 1.01
N ALA A 141 -2.59 6.18 -0.25
CA ALA A 141 -1.39 5.61 -0.84
C ALA A 141 -0.19 6.57 -0.74
N GLY A 142 -0.42 7.87 -0.95
CA GLY A 142 0.55 8.93 -0.65
C GLY A 142 1.04 8.95 0.79
N VAL A 143 0.11 8.88 1.74
CA VAL A 143 0.44 8.75 3.17
C VAL A 143 1.30 7.50 3.43
N LEU A 144 0.97 6.36 2.81
CA LEU A 144 1.75 5.12 2.92
C LEU A 144 3.17 5.30 2.34
N GLY A 145 3.31 5.99 1.21
CA GLY A 145 4.61 6.29 0.60
C GLY A 145 5.49 7.16 1.50
N ILE A 146 4.91 8.20 2.11
CA ILE A 146 5.63 9.04 3.09
C ILE A 146 6.02 8.20 4.30
N TYR A 147 5.09 7.39 4.83
CA TYR A 147 5.35 6.51 5.97
C TYR A 147 6.48 5.52 5.68
N PHE A 148 6.48 4.91 4.48
CA PHE A 148 7.47 3.91 4.05
C PHE A 148 8.91 4.41 4.17
N ILE A 149 9.18 5.64 3.74
CA ILE A 149 10.50 6.26 3.83
C ILE A 149 10.79 6.81 5.23
N SER A 150 9.75 7.30 5.92
CA SER A 150 9.93 7.97 7.21
C SER A 150 10.15 7.01 8.38
N TYR A 151 9.57 5.81 8.30
CA TYR A 151 9.53 4.83 9.39
C TYR A 151 9.92 3.42 8.93
N PRO A 152 11.09 3.23 8.28
CA PRO A 152 11.45 1.95 7.69
C PRO A 152 11.68 0.84 8.73
N SER A 153 12.00 1.22 9.97
CA SER A 153 12.21 0.32 11.11
C SER A 153 10.98 0.13 12.00
N ALA A 154 9.86 0.79 11.68
CA ALA A 154 8.63 0.62 12.44
C ALA A 154 8.03 -0.77 12.19
N TRP A 155 7.28 -1.25 13.17
CA TRP A 155 6.51 -2.48 13.09
C TRP A 155 5.04 -2.15 12.92
N VAL A 156 4.34 -2.96 12.14
CA VAL A 156 2.91 -2.87 11.90
C VAL A 156 2.30 -4.18 12.38
N ARG A 157 1.33 -4.07 13.29
CA ARG A 157 0.50 -5.20 13.66
C ARG A 157 -0.45 -5.50 12.53
N VAL A 158 -0.40 -6.71 12.00
CA VAL A 158 -1.24 -7.17 10.91
C VAL A 158 -2.10 -8.32 11.38
N LEU A 159 -3.40 -8.22 11.09
CA LEU A 159 -4.33 -9.33 11.13
C LEU A 159 -4.34 -9.99 9.75
N ALA A 160 -4.00 -11.29 9.71
CA ALA A 160 -4.13 -12.10 8.50
C ALA A 160 -5.15 -13.22 8.73
N PRO A 161 -6.09 -13.43 7.79
CA PRO A 161 -6.89 -14.65 7.76
C PRO A 161 -5.98 -15.79 7.29
N ILE A 162 -5.57 -16.67 8.22
CA ILE A 162 -4.79 -17.87 7.91
C ILE A 162 -5.74 -19.06 8.07
N PHE A 163 -6.16 -19.64 6.95
CA PHE A 163 -7.24 -20.63 6.88
C PHE A 163 -8.55 -20.10 7.49
N PHE A 164 -9.06 -20.75 8.55
CA PHE A 164 -10.30 -20.40 9.25
C PHE A 164 -10.08 -19.52 10.49
N PHE A 165 -8.83 -19.12 10.78
CA PHE A 165 -8.48 -18.36 11.97
C PHE A 165 -7.89 -16.99 11.63
N PHE A 166 -8.21 -16.00 12.44
CA PHE A 166 -7.63 -14.67 12.36
C PHE A 166 -6.45 -14.57 13.32
N TRP A 167 -5.24 -14.47 12.77
CA TRP A 167 -4.01 -14.36 13.55
C TRP A 167 -3.44 -12.95 13.44
N ALA A 168 -3.13 -12.36 14.58
CA ALA A 168 -2.43 -11.09 14.66
C ALA A 168 -0.94 -11.32 14.95
N PHE A 169 -0.09 -10.73 14.13
CA PHE A 169 1.37 -10.75 14.31
C PHE A 169 1.94 -9.44 13.79
N ASP A 170 3.15 -9.13 14.21
CA ASP A 170 3.80 -7.87 13.87
C ASP A 170 4.81 -8.10 12.74
N LEU A 171 4.77 -7.23 11.73
CA LEU A 171 5.70 -7.25 10.61
C LEU A 171 6.42 -5.92 10.48
N PRO A 172 7.67 -5.91 9.98
CA PRO A 172 8.32 -4.68 9.57
C PRO A 172 7.46 -3.90 8.58
N ALA A 173 7.27 -2.61 8.82
CA ALA A 173 6.41 -1.74 8.00
C ALA A 173 6.84 -1.75 6.53
N VAL A 174 8.14 -1.76 6.26
CA VAL A 174 8.69 -1.85 4.90
C VAL A 174 8.14 -3.07 4.16
N LEU A 175 8.01 -4.22 4.80
CA LEU A 175 7.52 -5.42 4.14
C LEU A 175 6.02 -5.34 3.88
N VAL A 176 5.24 -4.87 4.85
CA VAL A 176 3.80 -4.70 4.69
C VAL A 176 3.49 -3.73 3.55
N LEU A 177 4.17 -2.58 3.53
CA LEU A 177 3.93 -1.53 2.55
C LEU A 177 4.54 -1.85 1.19
N ALA A 178 5.72 -2.49 1.12
CA ALA A 178 6.28 -2.95 -0.15
C ALA A 178 5.43 -4.06 -0.75
N PHE A 179 4.99 -5.04 0.05
CA PHE A 179 4.07 -6.09 -0.42
C PHE A 179 2.79 -5.46 -0.96
N TRP A 180 2.18 -4.54 -0.19
CA TRP A 180 0.98 -3.84 -0.64
C TRP A 180 1.22 -3.09 -1.96
N PHE A 181 2.26 -2.25 -2.05
CA PHE A 181 2.59 -1.49 -3.25
C PHE A 181 2.82 -2.39 -4.47
N VAL A 182 3.57 -3.47 -4.30
CA VAL A 182 3.85 -4.42 -5.39
C VAL A 182 2.57 -5.10 -5.83
N THR A 183 1.69 -5.53 -4.92
CA THR A 183 0.39 -6.07 -5.33
C THR A 183 -0.45 -5.07 -6.12
N GLN A 184 -0.42 -3.78 -5.76
CA GLN A 184 -1.08 -2.73 -6.55
C GLN A 184 -0.45 -2.61 -7.93
N PHE A 185 0.86 -2.39 -8.02
CA PHE A 185 1.56 -2.22 -9.30
C PHE A 185 1.27 -3.36 -10.28
N PHE A 186 1.36 -4.59 -9.81
CA PHE A 186 1.14 -5.77 -10.66
C PHE A 186 -0.31 -5.99 -11.05
N THR A 187 -1.26 -5.71 -10.15
CA THR A 187 -2.70 -5.71 -10.49
C THR A 187 -2.99 -4.65 -11.56
N GLY A 188 -2.37 -3.48 -11.45
CA GLY A 188 -2.50 -2.39 -12.44
C GLY A 188 -1.94 -2.76 -13.81
N VAL A 189 -0.76 -3.38 -13.86
CA VAL A 189 -0.17 -3.88 -15.11
C VAL A 189 -1.06 -4.94 -15.75
N THR A 190 -1.57 -5.91 -14.97
CA THR A 190 -2.47 -6.93 -15.50
C THR A 190 -3.74 -6.33 -16.09
N ALA A 191 -4.30 -5.29 -15.45
CA ALA A 191 -5.51 -4.61 -15.92
C ALA A 191 -5.31 -3.85 -17.25
N ILE A 192 -4.09 -3.36 -17.53
CA ILE A 192 -3.77 -2.77 -18.84
C ILE A 192 -3.66 -3.85 -19.92
N THR A 193 -3.05 -5.00 -19.59
CA THR A 193 -2.74 -6.07 -20.56
C THR A 193 -3.91 -7.02 -20.84
N ALA A 194 -4.77 -7.24 -19.86
CA ALA A 194 -5.98 -8.02 -20.00
C ALA A 194 -7.11 -7.01 -20.24
N SER A 195 -7.56 -6.89 -21.49
CA SER A 195 -8.73 -6.12 -21.91
C SER A 195 -10.05 -6.71 -21.35
N GLN A 196 -10.09 -6.93 -20.03
CA GLN A 196 -11.22 -7.48 -19.29
C GLN A 196 -11.66 -6.52 -18.19
N ALA A 197 -12.85 -5.97 -18.40
CA ALA A 197 -13.61 -5.08 -17.52
C ALA A 197 -14.16 -5.75 -16.25
N THR A 198 -13.56 -6.83 -15.75
CA THR A 198 -14.13 -7.71 -14.71
C THR A 198 -13.39 -7.70 -13.37
N THR A 199 -12.31 -6.94 -13.22
CA THR A 199 -11.82 -6.61 -11.88
C THR A 199 -12.54 -5.35 -11.43
N GLY A 200 -13.49 -5.49 -10.49
CA GLY A 200 -14.28 -4.36 -9.98
C GLY A 200 -13.42 -3.11 -9.80
N ASN A 201 -13.83 -2.01 -10.44
CA ASN A 201 -13.02 -0.85 -10.82
C ASN A 201 -12.27 -0.15 -9.67
N VAL A 202 -11.26 -0.80 -9.12
CA VAL A 202 -10.30 -0.18 -8.19
C VAL A 202 -9.32 0.63 -9.04
N ALA A 203 -9.17 1.91 -8.71
CA ALA A 203 -8.23 2.82 -9.38
C ALA A 203 -6.77 2.48 -9.00
N VAL A 204 -6.28 1.32 -9.46
CA VAL A 204 -4.99 0.78 -9.03
C VAL A 204 -3.81 1.70 -9.40
N TRP A 205 -3.89 2.41 -10.52
CA TRP A 205 -2.86 3.38 -10.90
C TRP A 205 -2.87 4.63 -10.04
N ALA A 206 -4.03 5.02 -9.47
CA ALA A 206 -4.07 6.05 -8.44
C ALA A 206 -3.27 5.61 -7.20
N HIS A 207 -3.32 4.34 -6.81
CA HIS A 207 -2.54 3.83 -5.69
C HIS A 207 -1.03 3.87 -5.97
N VAL A 208 -0.62 3.43 -7.15
CA VAL A 208 0.80 3.45 -7.55
C VAL A 208 1.32 4.89 -7.60
N ALA A 209 0.61 5.78 -8.28
CA ALA A 209 0.97 7.18 -8.39
C ALA A 209 1.03 7.86 -7.02
N GLY A 210 -0.01 7.69 -6.20
CA GLY A 210 -0.06 8.22 -4.84
C GLY A 210 1.14 7.77 -4.02
N PHE A 211 1.42 6.46 -3.97
CA PHE A 211 2.55 5.91 -3.21
C PHE A 211 3.90 6.48 -3.68
N VAL A 212 4.15 6.52 -5.00
CA VAL A 212 5.39 7.06 -5.56
C VAL A 212 5.55 8.55 -5.25
N THR A 213 4.49 9.35 -5.41
CA THR A 213 4.50 10.77 -5.04
C THR A 213 4.78 10.94 -3.54
N GLY A 214 4.15 10.12 -2.69
CA GLY A 214 4.38 10.11 -1.25
C GLY A 214 5.83 9.80 -0.88
N VAL A 215 6.44 8.80 -1.51
CA VAL A 215 7.87 8.50 -1.37
C VAL A 215 8.71 9.71 -1.76
N GLY A 216 8.42 10.34 -2.90
CA GLY A 216 9.11 11.55 -3.37
C GLY A 216 9.03 12.70 -2.36
N VAL A 217 7.83 13.00 -1.85
CA VAL A 217 7.63 14.00 -0.79
C VAL A 217 8.43 13.63 0.44
N GLY A 218 8.36 12.36 0.88
CA GLY A 218 9.07 11.85 2.05
C GLY A 218 10.59 12.00 1.98
N LEU A 219 11.18 11.86 0.79
CA LEU A 219 12.63 12.01 0.56
C LEU A 219 13.12 13.45 0.68
N VAL A 220 12.26 14.44 0.41
CA VAL A 220 12.60 15.87 0.53
C VAL A 220 12.48 16.36 1.97
N LEU A 221 11.79 15.62 2.84
CA LEU A 221 11.65 15.97 4.25
C LEU A 221 12.96 15.77 5.03
N PRO A 222 13.26 16.63 6.01
CA PRO A 222 14.39 16.43 6.92
C PRO A 222 14.32 15.05 7.60
N ARG A 223 15.47 14.35 7.63
CA ARG A 223 15.57 13.10 8.39
C ARG A 223 15.42 13.40 9.87
N GLN A 224 14.51 12.70 10.53
CA GLN A 224 14.32 12.74 11.97
C GLN A 224 14.37 11.31 12.47
N THR A 225 15.05 11.08 13.59
CA THR A 225 15.10 9.77 14.24
C THR A 225 13.73 9.47 14.85
N PRO A 226 12.99 8.46 14.36
CA PRO A 226 11.68 8.14 14.92
C PRO A 226 11.79 7.71 16.38
N ARG A 227 10.85 8.14 17.22
CA ARG A 227 10.61 7.51 18.51
C ARG A 227 9.66 6.34 18.31
N LEU A 228 10.09 5.14 18.71
CA LEU A 228 9.31 3.91 18.61
C LEU A 228 8.98 3.39 20.01
N GLU A 229 7.82 2.74 20.17
CA GLU A 229 7.36 2.18 21.44
C GLU A 229 8.38 1.13 21.93
N PRO A 230 8.74 1.10 23.23
CA PRO A 230 9.47 -0.02 23.80
C PRO A 230 8.61 -1.28 23.72
N SER A 231 9.04 -2.23 22.87
CA SER A 231 8.75 -3.68 22.69
C SER A 231 7.63 -4.44 23.44
N GLY A 232 6.94 -3.90 24.44
CA GLY A 232 5.94 -4.62 25.23
C GLY A 232 4.67 -4.95 24.45
N SER A 233 4.34 -4.19 23.39
CA SER A 233 3.09 -4.31 22.65
C SER A 233 3.24 -4.59 21.16
N PHE A 234 4.42 -4.42 20.56
CA PHE A 234 4.77 -4.82 19.20
C PHE A 234 6.01 -5.70 19.32
N ALA A 235 6.05 -6.84 18.62
CA ALA A 235 7.05 -7.90 18.75
C ALA A 235 8.41 -7.40 19.27
N PRO A 236 9.00 -8.08 20.28
CA PRO A 236 10.21 -7.58 20.92
C PRO A 236 11.24 -7.17 19.90
N ARG A 237 11.84 -5.97 20.08
CA ARG A 237 12.95 -5.51 19.25
C ARG A 237 13.90 -6.68 19.05
N ARG A 238 14.36 -6.89 17.81
CA ARG A 238 15.22 -8.03 17.43
C ARG A 238 16.43 -8.22 18.37
N ALA A 239 16.94 -7.14 18.95
CA ALA A 239 18.04 -7.14 19.93
C ALA A 239 17.63 -7.52 21.37
N ASP A 240 16.35 -7.42 21.70
CA ASP A 240 15.79 -7.61 23.05
C ASP A 240 15.09 -8.98 23.16
N ALA A 241 14.93 -9.72 22.06
CA ALA A 241 14.32 -11.05 22.04
C ALA A 241 15.19 -12.08 22.80
N PRO A 242 14.58 -12.96 23.62
CA PRO A 242 15.30 -14.05 24.28
C PRO A 242 15.93 -14.99 23.24
N GLY A 243 17.04 -15.63 23.61
CA GLY A 243 17.98 -16.32 22.69
C GLY A 243 17.32 -17.06 21.49
N PRO A 244 16.36 -17.98 21.72
CA PRO A 244 15.70 -18.72 20.64
C PRO A 244 14.88 -17.83 19.69
N ALA A 245 14.15 -16.84 20.21
CA ALA A 245 13.37 -15.90 19.40
C ALA A 245 14.27 -15.00 18.53
N ARG A 246 15.44 -14.62 19.07
CA ARG A 246 16.45 -13.86 18.32
C ARG A 246 16.95 -14.66 17.12
N LEU A 247 17.32 -15.92 17.33
CA LEU A 247 17.79 -16.80 16.25
C LEU A 247 16.74 -16.96 15.15
N VAL A 248 15.48 -17.23 15.53
CA VAL A 248 14.36 -17.35 14.57
C VAL A 248 14.19 -16.08 13.74
N SER A 249 14.25 -14.90 14.37
CA SER A 249 14.15 -13.61 13.66
C SER A 249 15.33 -13.36 12.72
N SER A 250 16.56 -13.69 13.12
CA SER A 250 17.75 -13.53 12.27
C SER A 250 17.74 -14.47 11.07
N LEU A 251 17.26 -15.70 11.25
CA LEU A 251 17.08 -16.65 10.15
C LEU A 251 15.99 -16.18 9.17
N ALA A 252 14.90 -15.61 9.68
CA ALA A 252 13.85 -15.02 8.86
C ALA A 252 14.35 -13.82 8.05
N ASP A 253 15.15 -12.94 8.67
CA ASP A 253 15.78 -11.81 7.99
C ASP A 253 16.71 -12.28 6.87
N LEU A 254 17.56 -13.29 7.14
CA LEU A 254 18.46 -13.86 6.14
C LEU A 254 17.68 -14.50 4.98
N ALA A 255 16.67 -15.31 5.28
CA ALA A 255 15.82 -15.94 4.27
C ALA A 255 15.12 -14.88 3.40
N ALA A 256 14.57 -13.82 4.01
CA ALA A 256 13.92 -12.74 3.29
C ALA A 256 14.88 -11.91 2.44
N LEU A 257 16.11 -11.67 2.91
CA LEU A 257 17.14 -10.98 2.12
C LEU A 257 17.52 -11.81 0.88
N LEU A 258 17.69 -13.12 1.04
CA LEU A 258 18.01 -14.02 -0.07
C LEU A 258 16.83 -14.11 -1.06
N LEU A 259 15.60 -14.22 -0.57
CA LEU A 259 14.40 -14.18 -1.41
C LEU A 259 14.25 -12.83 -2.13
N GLY A 260 14.57 -11.72 -1.46
CA GLY A 260 14.57 -10.39 -2.05
C GLY A 260 15.63 -10.24 -3.15
N ALA A 261 16.84 -10.74 -2.91
CA ALA A 261 17.90 -10.79 -3.92
C ALA A 261 17.46 -11.64 -5.13
N ARG A 262 16.83 -12.80 -4.89
CA ARG A 262 16.26 -13.63 -5.95
C ARG A 262 15.25 -12.87 -6.78
N LEU A 263 14.29 -12.21 -6.13
CA LEU A 263 13.25 -11.46 -6.80
C LEU A 263 13.81 -10.35 -7.69
N VAL A 264 14.71 -9.52 -7.14
CA VAL A 264 15.31 -8.39 -7.86
C VAL A 264 16.14 -8.86 -9.03
N LEU A 265 17.07 -9.80 -8.81
CA LEU A 265 17.93 -10.29 -9.87
C LEU A 265 17.14 -11.06 -10.94
N GLY A 266 16.09 -11.77 -10.53
CA GLY A 266 15.20 -12.50 -11.44
C GLY A 266 14.40 -11.56 -12.33
N PHE A 267 13.82 -10.52 -11.73
CA PHE A 267 13.06 -9.49 -12.44
C PHE A 267 13.89 -8.82 -13.53
N PHE A 268 15.11 -8.38 -13.21
CA PHE A 268 15.99 -7.73 -14.20
C PHE A 268 16.70 -8.71 -15.16
N GLY A 269 16.39 -10.02 -15.10
CA GLY A 269 17.04 -11.03 -15.93
C GLY A 269 18.53 -11.24 -15.60
N LEU A 270 18.99 -10.76 -14.45
CA LEU A 270 20.38 -10.82 -13.97
C LEU A 270 20.73 -12.18 -13.37
N LEU A 271 19.73 -13.02 -13.06
CA LEU A 271 19.89 -14.43 -12.67
C LEU A 271 20.10 -15.39 -13.87
N GLY A 272 20.50 -14.87 -15.02
CA GLY A 272 20.80 -15.65 -16.21
C GLY A 272 22.04 -16.56 -16.05
N THR A 273 22.29 -17.42 -17.05
CA THR A 273 23.48 -18.29 -17.11
C THR A 273 24.76 -17.54 -17.46
N ARG A 274 24.67 -16.25 -17.83
CA ARG A 274 25.79 -15.40 -18.25
C ARG A 274 25.68 -14.05 -17.53
N GLY A 275 26.81 -13.44 -17.19
CA GLY A 275 26.89 -12.14 -16.53
C GLY A 275 27.53 -12.17 -15.14
N VAL A 276 27.70 -10.99 -14.53
CA VAL A 276 28.44 -10.80 -13.27
C VAL A 276 27.81 -11.57 -12.10
N PHE A 277 26.49 -11.80 -12.13
CA PHE A 277 25.76 -12.51 -11.07
C PHE A 277 25.55 -14.01 -11.34
N ALA A 278 26.04 -14.54 -12.46
CA ALA A 278 25.81 -15.94 -12.85
C ALA A 278 26.31 -16.95 -11.80
N ALA A 279 27.44 -16.65 -11.15
CA ALA A 279 28.01 -17.47 -10.08
C ALA A 279 27.10 -17.54 -8.82
N LEU A 280 26.27 -16.52 -8.58
CA LEU A 280 25.35 -16.48 -7.44
C LEU A 280 24.06 -17.24 -7.70
N ARG A 281 23.75 -17.58 -8.96
CA ARG A 281 22.47 -18.19 -9.33
C ARG A 281 22.22 -19.52 -8.63
N ALA A 282 23.13 -20.47 -8.79
CA ALA A 282 22.99 -21.81 -8.22
C ALA A 282 22.84 -21.79 -6.69
N PRO A 283 23.73 -21.11 -5.92
CA PRO A 283 23.58 -21.08 -4.46
C PRO A 283 22.32 -20.33 -4.01
N LEU A 284 21.96 -19.23 -4.67
CA LEU A 284 20.76 -18.46 -4.32
C LEU A 284 19.49 -19.28 -4.52
N LEU A 285 19.37 -19.97 -5.67
CA LEU A 285 18.23 -20.84 -5.94
C LEU A 285 18.22 -22.07 -5.03
N ALA A 286 19.37 -22.67 -4.73
CA ALA A 286 19.44 -23.81 -3.82
C ALA A 286 18.87 -23.49 -2.43
N VAL A 287 19.13 -22.29 -1.91
CA VAL A 287 18.61 -21.86 -0.60
C VAL A 287 17.16 -21.40 -0.67
N THR A 288 16.77 -20.68 -1.73
CA THR A 288 15.45 -20.04 -1.80
C THR A 288 14.37 -20.95 -2.39
N GLN A 289 14.70 -21.89 -3.28
CA GLN A 289 13.72 -22.73 -3.99
C GLN A 289 12.80 -23.51 -3.04
N PRO A 290 13.28 -24.14 -1.96
CA PRO A 290 12.41 -24.84 -1.03
C PRO A 290 11.36 -23.93 -0.37
N LEU A 291 11.66 -22.65 -0.20
CA LEU A 291 10.75 -21.66 0.40
C LEU A 291 9.67 -21.19 -0.59
N VAL A 292 9.98 -21.13 -1.89
CA VAL A 292 9.03 -20.66 -2.92
C VAL A 292 8.26 -21.75 -3.62
N ALA A 293 8.81 -22.96 -3.73
CA ALA A 293 8.19 -24.07 -4.46
C ALA A 293 6.72 -24.34 -4.06
N PRO A 294 6.31 -24.23 -2.78
CA PRO A 294 4.89 -24.39 -2.42
C PRO A 294 3.97 -23.35 -3.05
N PHE A 295 4.48 -22.14 -3.31
CA PHE A 295 3.71 -21.02 -3.84
C PHE A 295 3.70 -20.97 -5.37
N GLU A 296 4.72 -21.52 -6.03
CA GLU A 296 4.78 -21.59 -7.51
C GLU A 296 3.59 -22.32 -8.12
N LEU A 297 3.00 -23.27 -7.38
CA LEU A 297 1.83 -24.04 -7.81
C LEU A 297 0.53 -23.24 -7.77
N ILE A 298 0.49 -22.12 -7.03
CA ILE A 298 -0.74 -21.42 -6.69
C ILE A 298 -0.69 -19.96 -7.17
N VAL A 299 0.50 -19.35 -7.19
CA VAL A 299 0.70 -17.94 -7.47
C VAL A 299 1.49 -17.78 -8.78
N PRO A 300 0.88 -17.26 -9.85
CA PRO A 300 1.50 -17.20 -11.18
C PRO A 300 2.50 -16.06 -11.29
N ALA A 301 3.63 -16.29 -11.95
CA ALA A 301 4.58 -15.23 -12.30
C ALA A 301 3.96 -14.18 -13.26
N LEU A 302 4.39 -12.93 -13.15
CA LEU A 302 3.89 -11.83 -13.97
C LEU A 302 4.98 -11.30 -14.91
N ARG A 303 4.62 -11.10 -16.19
CA ARG A 303 5.53 -10.51 -17.18
C ARG A 303 5.29 -9.02 -17.33
N VAL A 304 6.35 -8.21 -17.24
CA VAL A 304 6.29 -6.74 -17.37
C VAL A 304 7.42 -6.28 -18.29
N GLY A 305 7.10 -5.78 -19.49
CA GLY A 305 8.12 -5.26 -20.41
C GLY A 305 9.24 -6.25 -20.76
N GLY A 306 8.94 -7.56 -20.82
CA GLY A 306 9.91 -8.63 -21.05
C GLY A 306 10.58 -9.21 -19.79
N ALA A 307 10.52 -8.51 -18.66
CA ALA A 307 10.94 -9.00 -17.34
C ALA A 307 9.90 -9.94 -16.73
N VAL A 308 10.33 -10.87 -15.86
CA VAL A 308 9.45 -11.79 -15.11
C VAL A 308 9.53 -11.47 -13.63
N LEU A 309 8.44 -10.98 -13.04
CA LEU A 309 8.30 -10.91 -11.59
C LEU A 309 7.78 -12.24 -11.05
N GLU A 310 8.59 -12.85 -10.20
CA GLU A 310 8.23 -14.01 -9.39
C GLU A 310 7.31 -13.60 -8.22
N THR A 311 6.03 -13.40 -8.48
CA THR A 311 5.01 -13.08 -7.46
C THR A 311 4.99 -14.07 -6.29
N TYR A 312 5.23 -15.36 -6.55
CA TYR A 312 5.38 -16.39 -5.53
C TYR A 312 6.54 -16.11 -4.57
N THR A 313 7.62 -15.47 -5.03
CA THR A 313 8.77 -15.09 -4.19
C THR A 313 8.41 -14.00 -3.19
N LEU A 314 7.54 -13.06 -3.56
CA LEU A 314 6.99 -12.07 -2.62
C LEU A 314 6.10 -12.71 -1.56
N VAL A 315 5.25 -13.66 -1.97
CA VAL A 315 4.40 -14.41 -1.04
C VAL A 315 5.25 -15.23 -0.08
N ALA A 316 6.34 -15.83 -0.56
CA ALA A 316 7.28 -16.57 0.30
C ALA A 316 7.99 -15.65 1.31
N ILE A 317 8.42 -14.45 0.92
CA ILE A 317 8.99 -13.46 1.87
C ILE A 317 7.98 -13.18 2.98
N LEU A 318 6.72 -12.95 2.62
CA LEU A 318 5.68 -12.70 3.59
C LEU A 318 5.47 -13.89 4.52
N ALA A 319 5.34 -15.10 3.96
CA ALA A 319 5.15 -16.34 4.71
C ALA A 319 6.30 -16.59 5.71
N VAL A 320 7.55 -16.34 5.32
CA VAL A 320 8.72 -16.45 6.20
C VAL A 320 8.55 -15.58 7.45
N TYR A 321 8.16 -14.32 7.29
CA TYR A 321 7.96 -13.44 8.44
C TYR A 321 6.71 -13.76 9.26
N ILE A 322 5.63 -14.25 8.63
CA ILE A 322 4.44 -14.72 9.34
C ILE A 322 4.84 -15.88 10.26
N VAL A 323 5.50 -16.91 9.70
CA VAL A 323 5.94 -18.08 10.46
C VAL A 323 6.92 -17.69 11.55
N ALA A 324 7.90 -16.83 11.25
CA ALA A 324 8.85 -16.34 12.24
C ALA A 324 8.17 -15.56 13.37
N GLY A 325 7.17 -14.74 13.05
CA GLY A 325 6.36 -14.02 14.04
C GLY A 325 5.56 -14.96 14.94
N LEU A 326 4.89 -15.96 14.35
CA LEU A 326 4.12 -16.97 15.10
C LEU A 326 5.03 -17.81 16.01
N VAL A 327 6.16 -18.27 15.50
CA VAL A 327 7.15 -19.04 16.28
C VAL A 327 7.76 -18.17 17.37
N GLY A 328 8.09 -16.91 17.07
CA GLY A 328 8.62 -15.95 18.04
C GLY A 328 7.69 -15.75 19.23
N GLN A 329 6.37 -15.70 19.00
CA GLN A 329 5.38 -15.57 20.08
C GLN A 329 5.39 -16.75 21.06
N LEU A 330 5.73 -17.97 20.62
CA LEU A 330 5.87 -19.14 21.51
C LEU A 330 6.98 -18.97 22.55
N PHE A 331 7.98 -18.15 22.26
CA PHE A 331 9.14 -17.90 23.13
C PHE A 331 9.02 -16.64 23.99
N VAL A 332 8.03 -15.78 23.71
CA VAL A 332 7.78 -14.52 24.44
C VAL A 332 6.70 -14.69 25.50
N ARG A 333 5.79 -15.66 25.35
CA ARG A 333 4.82 -16.02 26.39
C ARG A 333 5.42 -17.01 27.39
N ARG A 334 6.24 -16.53 28.33
CA ARG A 334 6.48 -17.14 29.64
C ARG A 334 6.73 -16.05 30.68
#